data_AF-A0A8T5HRE7-F1
#
_entry.id   AF-A0A8T5HRE7-F1
#
_cell.length_a   1.000
_cell.length_b   1.000
_cell.length_c   1.000
_cell.angle_alpha   90.00
_cell.angle_beta   90.00
_cell.angle_gamma   90.00
#
_symmetry.space_group_name_H-M   'P 1'
#
loop_
_entity.id
_entity.type
_entity.pdbx_description
1 polymer ?
#
loop_
_entity_poly.entity_id
_entity_poly.type
_entity_poly.pdbx_seq_one_letter_code
_entity_poly.pdbx_strand_id
1 'polypeptide(L)'
;MEYRGFADDLNETVSSYNGEHKELIKHLPALFDLLCKILYDNRSSWSTRIIVSSVLGYFVLPEDVIPDYEEETGYLDDLFIVTFALKQIELSSDYDLIKNNWNESSDIGKIIEKTYNSCQDLLGGLSEEVLGMVGLRRYLSVEREYNNLSHSTKMRKIMDEKIELIGLLSFVTAKLYNTPRTRSVEELIEFIQKHEDYGEIERIIQLVREKTISKTINELPKDTLSLERKLRRKRIKKLLSQSNVT
;
A
#
# COMPACT_ATOMS: atom_id res chain seq x y z
N MET A 1 2.94 -8.98 33.38
CA MET A 1 2.06 -8.23 32.46
C MET A 1 1.64 -9.22 31.38
N GLU A 2 0.39 -9.66 31.41
CA GLU A 2 -0.20 -10.30 30.23
C GLU A 2 -0.21 -9.26 29.11
N TYR A 3 0.19 -9.66 27.91
CA TYR A 3 0.12 -8.82 26.73
C TYR A 3 -1.36 -8.61 26.39
N ARG A 4 -1.88 -7.39 26.56
CA ARG A 4 -3.18 -6.99 26.03
C ARG A 4 -3.02 -6.67 24.54
N GLY A 5 -3.93 -7.19 23.72
CA GLY A 5 -3.95 -6.86 22.30
C GLY A 5 -4.59 -5.50 22.08
N PHE A 6 -4.29 -4.84 20.95
CA PHE A 6 -4.94 -3.58 20.56
C PHE A 6 -6.48 -3.67 20.58
N ALA A 7 -7.04 -4.83 20.21
CA ALA A 7 -8.48 -5.06 20.27
C ALA A 7 -9.04 -5.02 21.71
N ASP A 8 -8.26 -5.44 22.72
CA ASP A 8 -8.68 -5.37 24.13
C ASP A 8 -8.69 -3.91 24.60
N ASP A 9 -7.66 -3.15 24.25
CA ASP A 9 -7.55 -1.74 24.59
C ASP A 9 -8.66 -0.91 23.91
N LEU A 10 -8.93 -1.17 22.62
CA LEU A 10 -10.02 -0.54 21.88
C LEU A 10 -11.40 -0.82 22.52
N ASN A 11 -11.63 -2.05 22.98
CA ASN A 11 -12.86 -2.41 23.70
C ASN A 11 -13.00 -1.66 25.03
N GLU A 12 -11.92 -1.52 25.80
CA GLU A 12 -11.92 -0.77 27.07
C GLU A 12 -12.21 0.71 26.83
N THR A 13 -11.53 1.31 25.86
CA THR A 13 -11.72 2.70 25.44
C THR A 13 -13.17 2.96 25.02
N VAL A 14 -13.71 2.17 24.08
CA VAL A 14 -15.09 2.31 23.60
C VAL A 14 -16.12 2.07 24.71
N SER A 15 -15.86 1.15 25.64
CA SER A 15 -16.75 0.89 26.79
C SER A 15 -16.82 2.09 27.75
N SER A 16 -15.70 2.82 27.89
CA SER A 16 -15.62 4.03 28.71
C SER A 16 -16.13 5.30 28.01
N TYR A 17 -16.36 5.24 26.70
CA TYR A 17 -16.86 6.36 25.90
C TYR A 17 -18.27 6.79 26.33
N ASN A 18 -18.45 8.08 26.56
CA ASN A 18 -19.71 8.69 27.01
C ASN A 18 -20.12 9.92 26.19
N GLY A 19 -19.52 10.11 25.00
CA GLY A 19 -19.88 11.20 24.08
C GLY A 19 -21.24 11.01 23.41
N GLU A 20 -21.68 12.03 22.66
CA GLU A 20 -23.00 12.10 22.02
C GLU A 20 -23.29 10.88 21.13
N HIS A 21 -22.28 10.40 20.41
CA HIS A 21 -22.41 9.34 19.41
C HIS A 21 -22.14 7.92 19.93
N LYS A 22 -22.23 7.69 21.25
CA LYS A 22 -21.94 6.39 21.89
C LYS A 22 -22.63 5.19 21.24
N GLU A 23 -23.89 5.36 20.82
CA GLU A 23 -24.66 4.30 20.17
C GLU A 23 -24.12 3.89 18.80
N LEU A 24 -23.36 4.75 18.12
CA LEU A 24 -22.64 4.41 16.90
C LEU A 24 -21.27 3.81 17.24
N ILE A 25 -20.50 4.49 18.09
CA ILE A 25 -19.12 4.11 18.46
C ILE A 25 -19.04 2.71 19.08
N LYS A 26 -20.08 2.24 19.78
CA LYS A 26 -20.12 0.88 20.35
C LYS A 26 -19.88 -0.24 19.33
N HIS A 27 -20.12 0.01 18.04
CA HIS A 27 -19.90 -0.97 16.98
C HIS A 27 -18.43 -1.06 16.54
N LEU A 28 -17.60 -0.06 16.85
CA LEU A 28 -16.23 0.04 16.39
C LEU A 28 -15.38 -1.22 16.69
N PRO A 29 -15.35 -1.76 17.93
CA PRO A 29 -14.47 -2.89 18.23
C PRO A 29 -14.83 -4.16 17.46
N ALA A 30 -16.13 -4.43 17.30
CA ALA A 30 -16.61 -5.60 16.57
C ALA A 30 -16.31 -5.48 15.07
N LEU A 31 -16.47 -4.30 14.49
CA LEU A 31 -16.17 -4.05 13.08
C LEU A 31 -14.66 -4.06 12.81
N PHE A 32 -13.85 -3.57 13.74
CA PHE A 32 -12.38 -3.69 13.69
C PHE A 32 -11.94 -5.16 13.69
N ASP A 33 -12.47 -5.97 14.61
CA ASP A 33 -12.16 -7.41 14.67
C ASP A 33 -12.59 -8.15 13.40
N LEU A 34 -13.74 -7.77 12.82
CA LEU A 34 -14.18 -8.27 11.51
C LEU A 34 -13.15 -7.97 10.41
N LEU A 35 -12.60 -6.75 10.34
CA LEU A 35 -11.56 -6.41 9.37
C LEU A 35 -10.28 -7.24 9.60
N CYS A 36 -9.86 -7.43 10.85
CA CYS A 36 -8.73 -8.30 11.17
C CYS A 36 -8.96 -9.72 10.65
N LYS A 37 -10.14 -10.30 10.90
CA LYS A 37 -10.51 -11.65 10.41
C LYS A 37 -10.49 -11.73 8.88
N ILE A 38 -11.09 -10.74 8.20
CA ILE A 38 -11.06 -10.66 6.74
C ILE A 38 -9.63 -10.56 6.21
N LEU A 39 -8.72 -9.83 6.87
CA LEU A 39 -7.31 -9.75 6.44
C LEU A 39 -6.63 -11.13 6.46
N TYR A 40 -6.92 -11.95 7.48
CA TYR A 40 -6.35 -13.28 7.65
C TYR A 40 -7.07 -14.38 6.85
N ASP A 41 -8.28 -14.14 6.36
CA ASP A 41 -9.00 -15.07 5.49
C ASP A 41 -8.24 -15.28 4.17
N ASN A 42 -8.00 -16.53 3.79
CA ASN A 42 -7.24 -16.86 2.58
C ASN A 42 -8.03 -16.59 1.29
N ARG A 43 -9.35 -16.46 1.38
CA ARG A 43 -10.24 -16.13 0.26
C ARG A 43 -10.19 -14.65 -0.10
N SER A 44 -9.64 -13.80 0.76
CA SER A 44 -9.55 -12.35 0.55
C SER A 44 -8.70 -12.01 -0.66
N SER A 45 -9.32 -11.31 -1.62
CA SER A 45 -8.66 -10.81 -2.80
C SER A 45 -7.54 -9.81 -2.46
N TRP A 46 -6.64 -9.58 -3.43
CA TRP A 46 -5.57 -8.60 -3.27
C TRP A 46 -6.10 -7.19 -3.01
N SER A 47 -7.15 -6.76 -3.71
CA SER A 47 -7.77 -5.44 -3.52
C SER A 47 -8.34 -5.31 -2.11
N THR A 48 -9.08 -6.32 -1.63
CA THR A 48 -9.59 -6.37 -0.26
C THR A 48 -8.46 -6.28 0.77
N ARG A 49 -7.36 -7.02 0.58
CA ARG A 49 -6.20 -6.94 1.48
C ARG A 49 -5.57 -5.55 1.51
N ILE A 50 -5.47 -4.87 0.37
CA ILE A 50 -4.97 -3.48 0.33
C ILE A 50 -5.90 -2.57 1.12
N ILE A 51 -7.21 -2.62 0.85
CA ILE A 51 -8.20 -1.76 1.52
C ILE A 51 -8.14 -1.98 3.03
N VAL A 52 -8.21 -3.23 3.48
CA VAL A 52 -8.18 -3.58 4.90
C VAL A 52 -6.85 -3.16 5.55
N SER A 53 -5.72 -3.40 4.88
CA SER A 53 -4.40 -3.02 5.42
C SER A 53 -4.25 -1.50 5.54
N SER A 54 -4.75 -0.73 4.57
CA SER A 54 -4.78 0.73 4.63
C SER A 54 -5.61 1.22 5.82
N VAL A 55 -6.78 0.63 6.06
CA VAL A 55 -7.64 0.99 7.20
C VAL A 55 -7.00 0.62 8.53
N LEU A 56 -6.47 -0.60 8.67
CA LEU A 56 -5.76 -0.98 9.90
C LEU A 56 -4.49 -0.15 10.13
N GLY A 57 -3.89 0.37 9.06
CA GLY A 57 -2.78 1.32 9.15
C GLY A 57 -3.18 2.68 9.75
N TYR A 58 -4.45 3.08 9.63
CA TYR A 58 -4.97 4.32 10.24
C TYR A 58 -4.85 4.28 11.75
N PHE A 59 -5.28 3.19 12.39
CA PHE A 59 -5.19 2.95 13.85
C PHE A 59 -3.77 2.95 14.43
N VAL A 60 -2.74 2.97 13.58
CA VAL A 60 -1.33 2.99 13.98
C VAL A 60 -0.74 4.40 13.85
N LEU A 61 -1.47 5.34 13.24
CA LEU A 61 -1.00 6.71 13.07
C LEU A 61 -0.90 7.41 14.45
N PRO A 62 0.08 8.32 14.61
CA PRO A 62 0.26 9.04 15.87
C PRO A 62 -0.74 10.19 16.06
N GLU A 63 -1.36 10.66 14.99
CA GLU A 63 -2.30 11.77 14.95
C GLU A 63 -3.48 11.39 14.07
N ASP A 64 -4.69 11.51 14.63
CA ASP A 64 -5.95 11.30 13.93
C ASP A 64 -6.43 12.58 13.25
N VAL A 65 -7.29 12.43 12.24
CA VAL A 65 -7.99 13.58 11.63
C VAL A 65 -8.88 14.26 12.66
N ILE A 66 -9.53 13.45 13.51
CA ILE A 66 -10.33 13.93 14.64
C ILE A 66 -9.62 13.49 15.91
N PRO A 67 -9.06 14.42 16.69
CA PRO A 67 -8.35 14.03 17.89
C PRO A 67 -9.24 13.28 18.90
N ASP A 68 -8.76 12.14 19.40
CA ASP A 68 -9.47 11.28 20.36
C ASP A 68 -9.97 11.97 21.64
N TYR A 69 -9.35 13.09 22.03
CA TYR A 69 -9.74 13.86 23.21
C TYR A 69 -10.96 14.75 22.97
N GLU A 70 -11.50 14.81 21.75
CA GLU A 70 -12.70 15.57 21.44
C GLU A 70 -13.93 14.79 21.93
N GLU A 71 -14.48 15.20 23.08
CA GLU A 71 -15.51 14.47 23.83
C GLU A 71 -16.82 14.24 23.04
N GLU A 72 -17.10 15.04 22.02
CA GLU A 72 -18.33 14.95 21.22
C GLU A 72 -18.16 14.06 19.97
N THR A 73 -16.99 14.11 19.31
CA THR A 73 -16.77 13.58 17.95
C THR A 73 -15.66 12.54 17.82
N GLY A 74 -14.90 12.27 18.88
CA GLY A 74 -13.81 11.28 18.86
C GLY A 74 -14.25 9.89 18.37
N TYR A 75 -13.34 9.18 17.70
CA TYR A 75 -13.54 7.85 17.09
C TYR A 75 -14.57 7.80 15.93
N LEU A 76 -15.20 8.92 15.53
CA LEU A 76 -16.12 8.92 14.38
C LEU A 76 -15.40 8.64 13.07
N ASP A 77 -14.19 9.16 12.92
CA ASP A 77 -13.29 8.91 11.80
C ASP A 77 -12.81 7.45 11.74
N ASP A 78 -12.48 6.85 12.89
CA ASP A 78 -12.19 5.42 13.00
C ASP A 78 -13.37 4.55 12.56
N LEU A 79 -14.57 4.88 13.06
CA LEU A 79 -15.79 4.16 12.71
C LEU A 79 -16.14 4.34 11.23
N PHE A 80 -15.94 5.54 10.70
CA PHE A 80 -16.12 5.84 9.30
C PHE A 80 -15.19 4.99 8.42
N ILE A 81 -13.88 5.00 8.68
CA ILE A 81 -12.92 4.33 7.81
C ILE A 81 -13.11 2.81 7.83
N VAL A 82 -13.47 2.24 8.98
CA VAL A 82 -13.81 0.81 9.12
C VAL A 82 -15.08 0.45 8.33
N THR A 83 -16.16 1.21 8.51
CA THR A 83 -17.42 0.95 7.79
C THR A 83 -17.30 1.21 6.30
N PHE A 84 -16.48 2.17 5.89
CA PHE A 84 -16.15 2.43 4.50
C PHE A 84 -15.47 1.22 3.86
N ALA A 85 -14.44 0.63 4.50
CA ALA A 85 -13.79 -0.57 3.98
C ALA A 85 -14.76 -1.73 3.82
N LEU A 86 -15.61 -1.97 4.82
CA LEU A 86 -16.66 -2.99 4.72
C LEU A 86 -17.61 -2.70 3.56
N LYS A 87 -17.99 -1.44 3.32
CA LYS A 87 -18.82 -1.07 2.18
C LYS A 87 -18.14 -1.33 0.84
N GLN A 88 -16.83 -1.08 0.72
CA GLN A 88 -16.08 -1.42 -0.49
C GLN A 88 -16.03 -2.93 -0.71
N ILE A 89 -15.88 -3.72 0.35
CA ILE A 89 -15.91 -5.18 0.28
C ILE A 89 -17.31 -5.67 -0.15
N GLU A 90 -18.39 -5.06 0.35
CA GLU A 90 -19.77 -5.38 -0.09
C GLU A 90 -19.99 -5.14 -1.59
N LEU A 91 -19.37 -4.11 -2.15
CA LEU A 91 -19.47 -3.77 -3.58
C LEU A 91 -18.58 -4.65 -4.47
N SER A 92 -17.66 -5.40 -3.86
CA SER A 92 -16.75 -6.31 -4.55
C SER A 92 -17.30 -7.74 -4.61
N SER A 93 -16.59 -8.64 -5.29
CA SER A 93 -16.95 -10.07 -5.33
C SER A 93 -16.74 -10.81 -3.99
N ASP A 94 -16.30 -10.11 -2.95
CA ASP A 94 -15.92 -10.66 -1.64
C ASP A 94 -17.02 -10.51 -0.57
N TYR A 95 -18.27 -10.24 -0.94
CA TYR A 95 -19.38 -10.06 0.01
C TYR A 95 -19.56 -11.24 1.00
N ASP A 96 -19.33 -12.47 0.54
CA ASP A 96 -19.40 -13.66 1.40
C ASP A 96 -18.33 -13.67 2.50
N LEU A 97 -17.23 -12.91 2.37
CA LEU A 97 -16.22 -12.79 3.43
C LEU A 97 -16.77 -12.10 4.66
N ILE A 98 -17.57 -11.04 4.49
CA ILE A 98 -18.18 -10.32 5.61
C ILE A 98 -19.08 -11.27 6.39
N LYS A 99 -19.98 -11.98 5.70
CA LYS A 99 -20.90 -12.92 6.33
C LYS A 99 -20.20 -14.09 7.00
N ASN A 100 -19.18 -14.65 6.38
CA ASN A 100 -18.49 -15.82 6.91
C ASN A 100 -17.56 -15.50 8.10
N ASN A 101 -17.11 -14.26 8.23
CA ASN A 101 -16.24 -13.83 9.34
C ASN A 101 -17.01 -13.09 10.45
N TRP A 102 -18.30 -12.78 10.23
CA TRP A 102 -19.16 -12.15 11.21
C TRP A 102 -19.80 -13.19 12.13
N ASN A 103 -19.54 -13.07 13.43
CA ASN A 103 -19.96 -14.04 14.43
C ASN A 103 -21.13 -13.56 15.31
N GLU A 104 -21.66 -12.35 15.09
CA GLU A 104 -22.77 -11.83 15.89
C GLU A 104 -24.14 -12.19 15.29
N SER A 105 -25.17 -12.23 16.15
CA SER A 105 -26.56 -12.48 15.75
C SER A 105 -27.20 -11.32 14.97
N SER A 106 -26.53 -10.17 14.92
CA SER A 106 -27.04 -8.94 14.33
C SER A 106 -26.87 -8.93 12.80
N ASP A 107 -27.78 -8.23 12.11
CA ASP A 107 -27.72 -8.07 10.66
C ASP A 107 -26.61 -7.09 10.28
N ILE A 108 -25.43 -7.62 9.98
CA ILE A 108 -24.22 -6.86 9.68
C ILE A 108 -24.40 -5.88 8.53
N GLY A 109 -25.16 -6.24 7.49
CA GLY A 109 -25.39 -5.34 6.35
C GLY A 109 -26.10 -4.06 6.76
N LYS A 110 -27.11 -4.18 7.65
CA LYS A 110 -27.80 -3.01 8.22
C LYS A 110 -26.91 -2.19 9.14
N ILE A 111 -26.04 -2.84 9.92
CA ILE A 111 -25.07 -2.14 10.77
C ILE A 111 -24.09 -1.33 9.91
N ILE A 112 -23.50 -1.95 8.88
CA ILE A 112 -22.59 -1.28 7.95
C ILE A 112 -23.29 -0.09 7.31
N GLU A 113 -24.47 -0.29 6.71
CA GLU A 113 -25.19 0.76 6.00
C GLU A 113 -25.57 1.93 6.91
N LYS A 114 -26.19 1.64 8.06
CA LYS A 114 -26.63 2.68 9.00
C LYS A 114 -25.45 3.47 9.52
N THR A 115 -24.40 2.79 9.97
CA THR A 115 -23.25 3.42 10.58
C THR A 115 -22.45 4.22 9.55
N TYR A 116 -22.24 3.66 8.35
CA TYR A 116 -21.56 4.37 7.26
C TYR A 116 -22.27 5.68 6.91
N ASN A 117 -23.59 5.63 6.68
CA ASN A 117 -24.35 6.84 6.33
C ASN A 117 -24.32 7.86 7.47
N SER A 118 -24.47 7.41 8.73
CA SER A 118 -24.45 8.31 9.90
C SER A 118 -23.09 9.00 10.03
N CYS A 119 -22.00 8.24 9.93
CA CYS A 119 -20.64 8.78 9.96
C CYS A 119 -20.38 9.74 8.78
N GLN A 120 -20.82 9.37 7.57
CA GLN A 120 -20.66 10.22 6.38
C GLN A 120 -21.39 11.57 6.55
N ASP A 121 -22.59 11.56 7.10
CA ASP A 121 -23.39 12.77 7.35
C ASP A 121 -22.76 13.66 8.43
N LEU A 122 -22.21 13.06 9.50
CA LEU A 122 -21.56 13.78 10.59
C LEU A 122 -20.19 14.35 10.19
N LEU A 123 -19.37 13.56 9.49
CA LEU A 123 -18.00 13.93 9.11
C LEU A 123 -17.94 14.88 7.91
N GLY A 124 -18.91 14.79 6.99
CA GLY A 124 -18.93 15.59 5.78
C GLY A 124 -17.60 15.53 5.02
N GLY A 125 -16.94 16.68 4.83
CA GLY A 125 -15.67 16.78 4.09
C GLY A 125 -14.48 16.08 4.76
N LEU A 126 -14.49 15.90 6.08
CA LEU A 126 -13.40 15.24 6.81
C LEU A 126 -13.24 13.78 6.40
N SER A 127 -14.32 13.14 5.94
CA SER A 127 -14.28 11.80 5.37
C SER A 127 -13.25 11.67 4.23
N GLU A 128 -13.15 12.70 3.36
CA GLU A 128 -12.18 12.71 2.27
C GLU A 128 -10.74 12.86 2.78
N GLU A 129 -10.52 13.55 3.89
CA GLU A 129 -9.22 13.70 4.53
C GLU A 129 -8.74 12.37 5.11
N VAL A 130 -9.61 11.68 5.87
CA VAL A 130 -9.37 10.32 6.41
C VAL A 130 -8.98 9.35 5.30
N LEU A 131 -9.77 9.29 4.21
CA LEU A 131 -9.46 8.46 3.05
C LEU A 131 -8.17 8.89 2.34
N GLY A 132 -7.84 10.17 2.39
CA GLY A 132 -6.62 10.74 1.83
C GLY A 132 -5.37 10.27 2.56
N MET A 133 -5.39 10.27 3.90
CA MET A 133 -4.24 9.89 4.74
C MET A 133 -3.77 8.47 4.46
N VAL A 134 -4.69 7.53 4.29
CA VAL A 134 -4.37 6.11 4.01
C VAL A 134 -4.25 5.78 2.51
N GLY A 135 -4.35 6.80 1.65
CA GLY A 135 -4.25 6.67 0.19
C GLY A 135 -5.46 6.05 -0.51
N LEU A 136 -6.53 5.70 0.23
CA LEU A 136 -7.73 5.05 -0.31
C LEU A 136 -8.50 5.95 -1.28
N ARG A 137 -8.52 7.26 -1.04
CA ARG A 137 -9.14 8.24 -1.96
C ARG A 137 -8.58 8.11 -3.37
N ARG A 138 -7.25 8.06 -3.50
CA ARG A 138 -6.58 7.91 -4.80
C ARG A 138 -6.79 6.51 -5.35
N TYR A 139 -6.59 5.46 -4.54
CA TYR A 139 -6.77 4.07 -4.95
C TYR A 139 -8.14 3.83 -5.61
N LEU A 140 -9.23 4.28 -4.97
CA LEU A 140 -10.58 4.07 -5.48
C LEU A 140 -10.93 4.97 -6.67
N SER A 141 -10.38 6.18 -6.75
CA SER A 141 -10.51 7.00 -7.97
C SER A 141 -9.92 6.28 -9.18
N VAL A 142 -8.75 5.66 -8.99
CA VAL A 142 -8.05 4.88 -10.03
C VAL A 142 -8.85 3.63 -10.34
N GLU A 143 -9.25 2.84 -9.35
CA GLU A 143 -9.99 1.60 -9.59
C GLU A 143 -11.31 1.83 -10.35
N ARG A 144 -12.08 2.87 -9.99
CA ARG A 144 -13.29 3.28 -10.71
C ARG A 144 -13.00 3.74 -12.13
N GLU A 145 -11.98 4.57 -12.30
CA GLU A 145 -11.54 5.03 -13.61
C GLU A 145 -11.12 3.85 -14.49
N TYR A 146 -10.41 2.86 -13.95
CA TYR A 146 -10.02 1.67 -14.69
C TYR A 146 -11.23 0.76 -14.98
N ASN A 147 -12.13 0.51 -14.04
CA ASN A 147 -13.27 -0.39 -14.25
C ASN A 147 -14.24 0.11 -15.33
N ASN A 148 -14.36 1.42 -15.52
CA ASN A 148 -15.20 2.02 -16.56
C ASN A 148 -14.53 2.11 -17.95
N LEU A 149 -13.27 1.70 -18.07
CA LEU A 149 -12.53 1.77 -19.34
C LEU A 149 -12.54 0.44 -20.08
N SER A 150 -12.79 0.52 -21.39
CA SER A 150 -12.51 -0.57 -22.32
C SER A 150 -11.05 -1.02 -22.20
N HIS A 151 -10.79 -2.31 -22.42
CA HIS A 151 -9.44 -2.90 -22.36
C HIS A 151 -8.43 -2.15 -23.25
N SER A 152 -8.86 -1.64 -24.40
CA SER A 152 -8.03 -0.82 -25.30
C SER A 152 -7.61 0.51 -24.67
N THR A 153 -8.48 1.15 -23.89
CA THR A 153 -8.18 2.42 -23.23
C THR A 153 -7.31 2.23 -21.98
N LYS A 154 -7.49 1.12 -21.24
CA LYS A 154 -6.55 0.69 -20.18
C LYS A 154 -5.14 0.55 -20.74
N MET A 155 -5.02 -0.13 -21.89
CA MET A 155 -3.73 -0.30 -22.55
C MET A 155 -3.14 1.00 -23.06
N ARG A 156 -3.97 1.92 -23.58
CA ARG A 156 -3.51 3.24 -24.02
C ARG A 156 -2.95 4.07 -22.86
N LYS A 157 -3.62 4.12 -21.70
CA LYS A 157 -3.08 4.82 -20.52
C LYS A 157 -1.76 4.26 -20.02
N ILE A 158 -1.65 2.94 -19.92
CA ILE A 158 -0.39 2.28 -19.57
C ILE A 158 0.71 2.58 -20.60
N MET A 159 0.36 2.66 -21.88
CA MET A 159 1.29 3.07 -22.94
C MET A 159 1.70 4.53 -22.78
N ASP A 160 0.78 5.43 -22.50
CA ASP A 160 1.04 6.86 -22.33
C ASP A 160 1.96 7.11 -21.12
N GLU A 161 1.67 6.50 -19.96
CA GLU A 161 2.53 6.57 -18.77
C GLU A 161 3.93 5.98 -19.03
N LYS A 162 4.01 4.86 -19.77
CA LYS A 162 5.30 4.28 -20.18
C LYS A 162 6.07 5.22 -21.11
N ILE A 163 5.40 5.87 -22.06
CA ILE A 163 6.02 6.83 -22.99
C ILE A 163 6.56 8.04 -22.22
N GLU A 164 5.82 8.56 -21.25
CA GLU A 164 6.27 9.65 -20.38
C GLU A 164 7.52 9.25 -19.56
N LEU A 165 7.52 8.06 -18.96
CA LEU A 165 8.68 7.54 -18.22
C LEU A 165 9.90 7.33 -19.12
N ILE A 166 9.71 6.79 -20.32
CA ILE A 166 10.77 6.64 -21.34
C ILE A 166 11.31 8.02 -21.73
N GLY A 167 10.45 9.01 -21.93
CA GLY A 167 10.83 10.39 -22.23
C GLY A 167 11.63 11.06 -21.12
N LEU A 168 11.24 10.84 -19.85
CA LEU A 168 11.97 11.31 -18.67
C LEU A 168 13.33 10.64 -18.56
N LEU A 169 13.41 9.32 -18.75
CA LEU A 169 14.66 8.57 -18.72
C LEU A 169 15.60 9.03 -19.85
N SER A 170 15.08 9.26 -21.05
CA SER A 170 15.82 9.84 -22.17
C SER A 170 16.37 11.23 -21.82
N PHE A 171 15.55 12.08 -21.21
CA PHE A 171 15.98 13.41 -20.80
C PHE A 171 17.07 13.38 -19.72
N VAL A 172 16.91 12.56 -18.69
CA VAL A 172 17.88 12.42 -17.59
C VAL A 172 19.20 11.86 -18.12
N THR A 173 19.17 10.81 -18.95
CA THR A 173 20.38 10.25 -19.57
C THR A 173 21.09 11.26 -20.49
N ALA A 174 20.34 11.98 -21.32
CA ALA A 174 20.86 13.06 -22.14
C ALA A 174 21.58 14.15 -21.32
N LYS A 175 20.99 14.53 -20.17
CA LYS A 175 21.57 15.53 -19.27
C LYS A 175 22.80 15.03 -18.51
N LEU A 176 22.76 13.82 -17.96
CA LEU A 176 23.87 13.26 -17.18
C LEU A 176 25.11 12.98 -18.04
N TYR A 177 24.90 12.54 -19.28
CA TYR A 177 25.98 12.09 -20.17
C TYR A 177 26.27 13.08 -21.31
N ASN A 178 25.65 14.26 -21.29
CA ASN A 178 25.78 15.30 -22.31
C ASN A 178 25.57 14.78 -23.75
N THR A 179 24.54 13.96 -23.94
CA THR A 179 24.18 13.36 -25.24
C THR A 179 22.89 13.94 -25.79
N PRO A 180 22.65 13.91 -27.12
CA PRO A 180 21.40 14.40 -27.71
C PRO A 180 20.16 13.64 -27.21
N ARG A 181 19.01 14.34 -27.15
CA ARG A 181 17.75 13.94 -26.48
C ARG A 181 16.91 12.88 -27.22
N THR A 182 17.32 12.49 -28.41
CA THR A 182 16.57 11.58 -29.28
C THR A 182 17.19 10.19 -29.15
N ARG A 183 16.69 9.39 -28.21
CA ARG A 183 16.96 7.96 -28.20
C ARG A 183 15.65 7.21 -28.31
N SER A 184 15.54 6.31 -29.28
CA SER A 184 14.47 5.30 -29.30
C SER A 184 14.55 4.41 -28.05
N VAL A 185 13.52 3.62 -27.77
CA VAL A 185 13.53 2.69 -26.62
C VAL A 185 14.69 1.70 -26.75
N GLU A 186 14.95 1.23 -27.96
CA GLU A 186 16.05 0.33 -28.30
C GLU A 186 17.40 1.02 -28.05
N GLU A 187 17.56 2.28 -28.45
CA GLU A 187 18.79 3.05 -28.22
C GLU A 187 19.02 3.37 -26.73
N LEU A 188 17.95 3.57 -25.95
CA LEU A 188 18.03 3.73 -24.49
C LEU A 188 18.45 2.43 -23.81
N ILE A 189 17.87 1.30 -24.23
CA ILE A 189 18.22 -0.03 -23.72
C ILE A 189 19.70 -0.31 -24.04
N GLU A 190 20.13 -0.12 -25.29
CA GLU A 190 21.52 -0.31 -25.67
C GLU A 190 22.48 0.62 -24.91
N PHE A 191 22.09 1.87 -24.71
CA PHE A 191 22.89 2.82 -23.94
C PHE A 191 23.03 2.39 -22.48
N ILE A 192 21.93 2.01 -21.84
CA ILE A 192 21.91 1.54 -20.46
C ILE A 192 22.75 0.27 -20.33
N GLN A 193 22.61 -0.68 -21.27
CA GLN A 193 23.37 -1.94 -21.31
C GLN A 193 24.89 -1.76 -21.47
N LYS A 194 25.33 -0.68 -22.11
CA LYS A 194 26.76 -0.37 -22.32
C LYS A 194 27.41 0.30 -21.09
N HIS A 195 26.64 0.75 -20.11
CA HIS A 195 27.15 1.41 -18.91
C HIS A 195 27.52 0.44 -17.78
N GLU A 196 28.55 0.79 -17.02
CA GLU A 196 29.13 -0.07 -15.96
C GLU A 196 28.15 -0.44 -14.85
N ASP A 197 27.15 0.41 -14.61
CA ASP A 197 26.12 0.22 -13.59
C ASP A 197 24.97 -0.70 -14.06
N TYR A 198 24.92 -1.09 -15.34
CA TYR A 198 23.86 -1.96 -15.87
C TYR A 198 23.74 -3.25 -15.07
N GLY A 199 24.88 -3.87 -14.75
CA GLY A 199 24.91 -5.11 -13.97
C GLY A 199 24.32 -4.94 -12.57
N GLU A 200 24.49 -3.77 -11.94
CA GLU A 200 23.86 -3.49 -10.63
C GLU A 200 22.37 -3.19 -10.76
N ILE A 201 21.95 -2.50 -11.82
CA ILE A 201 20.52 -2.25 -12.11
C ILE A 201 19.82 -3.58 -12.40
N GLU A 202 20.41 -4.43 -13.23
CA GLU A 202 19.92 -5.78 -13.53
C GLU A 202 19.88 -6.64 -12.27
N ARG A 203 20.93 -6.59 -11.43
CA ARG A 203 20.97 -7.26 -10.12
C ARG A 203 19.85 -6.75 -9.21
N ILE A 204 19.59 -5.45 -9.11
CA ILE A 204 18.51 -4.88 -8.29
C ILE A 204 17.13 -5.33 -8.83
N ILE A 205 16.92 -5.30 -10.14
CA ILE A 205 15.69 -5.79 -10.77
C ILE A 205 15.51 -7.29 -10.49
N GLN A 206 16.58 -8.07 -10.59
CA GLN A 206 16.59 -9.48 -10.22
C GLN A 206 16.31 -9.68 -8.73
N LEU A 207 16.91 -8.90 -7.82
CA LEU A 207 16.68 -8.95 -6.38
C LEU A 207 15.24 -8.57 -6.00
N VAL A 208 14.65 -7.61 -6.71
CA VAL A 208 13.23 -7.24 -6.55
C VAL A 208 12.32 -8.35 -7.06
N ARG A 209 12.65 -8.98 -8.20
CA ARG A 209 11.95 -10.16 -8.70
C ARG A 209 12.16 -11.39 -7.79
N GLU A 210 13.34 -11.52 -7.19
CA GLU A 210 13.74 -12.57 -6.25
C GLU A 210 13.23 -12.32 -4.82
N LYS A 211 12.69 -11.15 -4.45
CA LYS A 211 11.91 -11.06 -3.20
C LYS A 211 10.65 -11.95 -3.26
N THR A 212 10.19 -12.32 -4.45
CA THR A 212 9.21 -13.40 -4.68
C THR A 212 9.82 -14.81 -4.44
N ILE A 213 11.16 -14.92 -4.48
CA ILE A 213 12.03 -16.12 -4.28
C ILE A 213 12.79 -16.02 -2.92
N SER A 214 12.42 -15.08 -2.03
CA SER A 214 13.08 -14.89 -0.73
C SER A 214 12.99 -16.16 0.15
N LYS A 215 12.07 -17.08 -0.18
CA LYS A 215 11.96 -18.40 0.43
C LYS A 215 13.13 -19.35 0.11
N THR A 216 13.80 -19.16 -1.03
CA THR A 216 14.88 -20.05 -1.52
C THR A 216 16.28 -19.58 -1.10
N ILE A 217 16.47 -18.27 -0.86
CA ILE A 217 17.79 -17.69 -0.53
C ILE A 217 18.29 -18.07 0.86
N ASN A 218 17.39 -18.43 1.79
CA ASN A 218 17.77 -18.88 3.13
C ASN A 218 18.54 -20.22 3.13
N GLU A 219 18.72 -20.88 1.99
CA GLU A 219 19.41 -22.16 1.85
C GLU A 219 20.77 -22.09 1.12
N LEU A 220 21.29 -20.91 0.73
CA LEU A 220 22.54 -20.82 -0.04
C LEU A 220 23.81 -20.60 0.83
N PRO A 221 24.98 -21.22 0.50
CA PRO A 221 26.18 -21.20 1.34
C PRO A 221 26.91 -19.84 1.38
N LYS A 222 27.45 -19.48 2.55
CA LYS A 222 28.04 -18.17 2.92
C LYS A 222 29.24 -17.66 2.10
N ASP A 223 29.77 -18.44 1.16
CA ASP A 223 31.04 -18.14 0.47
C ASP A 223 30.93 -17.25 -0.78
N THR A 224 29.73 -17.01 -1.31
CA THR A 224 29.49 -16.17 -2.50
C THR A 224 29.86 -14.70 -2.26
N LEU A 225 29.60 -14.17 -1.07
CA LEU A 225 30.01 -12.82 -0.65
C LEU A 225 31.54 -12.63 -0.63
N SER A 226 32.32 -13.70 -0.53
CA SER A 226 33.79 -13.63 -0.50
C SER A 226 34.39 -13.41 -1.91
N LEU A 227 33.76 -13.97 -2.94
CA LEU A 227 34.23 -13.90 -4.32
C LEU A 227 34.01 -12.51 -4.91
N GLU A 228 32.85 -11.92 -4.64
CA GLU A 228 32.50 -10.57 -5.07
C GLU A 228 33.44 -9.52 -4.43
N ARG A 229 33.75 -9.67 -3.14
CA ARG A 229 34.74 -8.83 -2.44
C ARG A 229 36.15 -8.96 -3.05
N LYS A 230 36.55 -10.15 -3.50
CA LYS A 230 37.83 -10.36 -4.19
C LYS A 230 37.87 -9.68 -5.56
N LEU A 231 36.78 -9.73 -6.33
CA LEU A 231 36.69 -9.10 -7.64
C LEU A 231 36.69 -7.57 -7.55
N ARG A 232 35.99 -7.01 -6.56
CA ARG A 232 35.96 -5.56 -6.28
C ARG A 232 37.35 -5.00 -5.95
N ARG A 233 38.15 -5.73 -5.15
CA ARG A 233 39.54 -5.34 -4.84
C ARG A 233 40.46 -5.37 -6.08
N LYS A 234 40.27 -6.33 -7.00
CA LYS A 234 41.03 -6.36 -8.26
C LYS A 234 40.70 -5.16 -9.16
N ARG A 235 39.43 -4.74 -9.23
CA ARG A 235 38.99 -3.58 -10.00
C ARG A 235 39.57 -2.26 -9.45
N ILE A 236 39.53 -2.07 -8.13
CA ILE A 236 40.10 -0.87 -7.49
C ILE A 236 41.61 -0.77 -7.72
N LYS A 237 42.35 -1.90 -7.64
CA LYS A 237 43.78 -1.91 -7.97
C LYS A 237 44.08 -1.53 -9.42
N LYS A 238 43.25 -1.97 -10.36
CA LYS A 238 43.39 -1.63 -11.78
C LYS A 238 43.19 -0.12 -12.03
N LEU A 239 42.19 0.48 -11.38
CA LEU A 239 41.92 1.92 -11.47
C LEU A 239 43.09 2.74 -10.92
N LEU A 240 43.61 2.37 -9.74
CA LEU A 240 44.75 3.06 -9.13
C LEU A 240 46.05 2.94 -9.96
N SER A 241 46.26 1.83 -10.67
CA SER A 241 47.42 1.68 -11.56
C SER A 241 47.32 2.50 -12.85
N GLN A 242 46.11 2.90 -13.25
CA GLN A 242 45.87 3.73 -14.42
C GLN A 242 45.93 5.24 -14.10
N SER A 243 45.81 5.63 -12.83
CA SER A 243 45.91 7.02 -12.37
C SER A 243 47.36 7.52 -12.15
N ASN A 244 48.34 6.62 -12.15
CA ASN A 244 49.76 6.96 -11.91
C ASN A 244 50.61 7.03 -13.20
N VAL A 245 49.97 7.20 -14.37
CA VAL A 245 50.67 7.46 -15.65
C VAL A 245 50.13 8.75 -16.25
N THR A 246 50.59 9.86 -15.68
CA THR A 246 50.66 11.23 -16.22
C THR A 246 51.80 11.91 -15.49
#